data_AF-F0Q4K0-F1
#
_entry.id   AF-F0Q4K0-F1
#
_cell.length_a   1.000
_cell.length_b   1.000
_cell.length_c   1.000
_cell.angle_alpha   90.00
_cell.angle_beta   90.00
_cell.angle_gamma   90.00
#
_symmetry.space_group_name_H-M   'P 1'
#
loop_
_entity.id
_entity.type
_entity.pdbx_description
1 polymer ?
#
loop_
_entity_poly.entity_id
_entity_poly.type
_entity_poly.pdbx_seq_one_letter_code
_entity_poly.pdbx_strand_id
1 'polypeptide(L)'
;MAPRARLPLPDLNAAPEPPVLLPDLNAEPEPPVLLPDLNAEPEPPVLLPDLNAMPALPEPADAEMPLVPDLLLLPYADPAEFGIQGEPVPAHVFRLLDQLRQHPDQAQRALSVAFDLLADIGPDPELREGLEQRHEQEAERNPRLAALIWQLIHQVNRMEVEDEEGSEGEPGEVDAVTALALDLATQQHPLGVEMARWTHGGGEALRNLELGRFDDETHAPAFARLLGRLREANAQGESSAVAAQRAGQVTSVINAICASSTLREQVFLIAQTALGSCHDNVLEGFSKVLLAVRDHQMVDEIRAGRMGAPQFHRWAGQQLRLALLEKEVTWFIHRHLQRPDLEDSHRMNLEREPLEHLLRAKQALGPRLDLPEGTFFDVAGRSTSLLTPRALIAMEQAVLRQARDPAVYREFLMGHSTWRAGMQALHPREFQEHFRLRDADPFFDADIPEGLEEQADYAARARQVEAHWRRAEDRLLLQLAGLAPPEPQAGASPSGA
;
A
#
# COMPACT_ATOMS: atom_id res chain seq x y z
N MET A 1 49.38 21.24 -24.37
CA MET A 1 50.15 21.37 -23.12
C MET A 1 49.95 22.79 -22.59
N ALA A 2 49.18 22.91 -21.50
CA ALA A 2 48.88 24.13 -20.73
C ALA A 2 48.40 23.66 -19.32
N PRO A 3 48.46 24.50 -18.27
CA PRO A 3 49.07 24.15 -16.98
C PRO A 3 48.17 23.42 -15.98
N ARG A 4 48.80 22.58 -15.15
CA ARG A 4 48.22 22.00 -13.92
C ARG A 4 47.99 23.11 -12.88
N ALA A 5 46.76 23.23 -12.40
CA ALA A 5 46.42 24.04 -11.23
C ALA A 5 47.13 23.49 -9.99
N ARG A 6 47.73 24.39 -9.20
CA ARG A 6 48.44 24.10 -7.95
C ARG A 6 47.41 23.84 -6.84
N LEU A 7 47.53 22.70 -6.15
CA LEU A 7 46.90 22.48 -4.86
C LEU A 7 47.56 23.41 -3.82
N PRO A 8 46.81 24.02 -2.89
CA PRO A 8 47.38 24.85 -1.83
C PRO A 8 48.16 23.96 -0.84
N LEU A 9 49.35 24.41 -0.47
CA LEU A 9 50.15 23.82 0.62
C LEU A 9 49.50 24.16 1.97
N PRO A 10 49.51 23.24 2.95
CA PRO A 10 48.98 23.51 4.29
C PRO A 10 49.85 24.53 5.04
N ASP A 11 49.18 25.43 5.77
CA ASP A 11 49.79 26.44 6.63
C ASP A 11 50.46 25.77 7.84
N LEU A 12 51.78 25.98 7.96
CA LEU A 12 52.62 25.39 9.02
C LEU A 12 52.57 26.16 10.35
N ASN A 13 51.71 27.19 10.48
CA ASN A 13 51.54 27.97 11.71
C ASN A 13 50.19 27.78 12.41
N ALA A 14 49.39 26.77 12.04
CA ALA A 14 48.19 26.42 12.79
C ALA A 14 48.56 25.86 14.18
N ALA A 15 48.07 26.51 15.23
CA ALA A 15 48.25 26.05 16.61
C ALA A 15 47.64 24.64 16.79
N PRO A 16 48.27 23.74 17.57
CA PRO A 16 47.76 22.38 17.75
C PRO A 16 46.42 22.40 18.52
N GLU A 17 45.46 21.61 18.03
CA GLU A 17 44.24 21.31 18.78
C GLU A 17 44.56 20.65 20.12
N PRO A 18 43.75 20.88 21.17
CA PRO A 18 43.97 20.26 22.47
C PRO A 18 43.83 18.73 22.37
N PRO A 19 44.62 17.95 23.13
CA PRO A 19 44.60 16.49 23.02
C PRO A 19 43.27 15.92 23.49
N VAL A 20 42.76 14.96 22.72
CA VAL A 20 41.65 14.07 23.12
C VAL A 20 42.09 13.30 24.37
N LEU A 21 41.29 13.38 25.44
CA LEU A 21 41.51 12.59 26.65
C LEU A 21 41.29 11.11 26.33
N LEU A 22 42.37 10.32 26.41
CA LEU A 22 42.29 8.87 26.36
C LEU A 22 41.67 8.33 27.67
N PRO A 23 40.89 7.24 27.62
CA PRO A 23 40.36 6.60 28.83
C PRO A 23 41.50 6.10 29.72
N ASP A 24 41.38 6.32 31.04
CA ASP A 24 42.33 5.81 32.02
C ASP A 24 42.20 4.29 32.14
N LEU A 25 43.25 3.57 31.71
CA LEU A 25 43.32 2.11 31.73
C LEU A 25 43.63 1.54 33.13
N ASN A 26 43.76 2.38 34.16
CA ASN A 26 43.96 1.99 35.56
C ASN A 26 42.73 2.23 36.45
N ALA A 27 41.56 2.56 35.87
CA ALA A 27 40.32 2.63 36.64
C ALA A 27 39.96 1.23 37.19
N GLU A 28 39.75 1.12 38.50
CA GLU A 28 39.26 -0.11 39.14
C GLU A 28 37.92 -0.53 38.51
N PRO A 29 37.71 -1.83 38.28
CA PRO A 29 36.47 -2.31 37.67
C PRO A 29 35.29 -1.99 38.59
N GLU A 30 34.21 -1.44 38.01
CA GLU A 30 32.95 -1.28 38.72
C GLU A 30 32.45 -2.63 39.26
N PRO A 31 31.85 -2.68 40.46
CA PRO A 31 31.35 -3.91 41.04
C PRO A 31 30.24 -4.50 40.15
N PRO A 32 30.16 -5.84 40.01
CA PRO A 32 29.18 -6.46 39.12
C PRO A 32 27.76 -6.17 39.61
N VAL A 33 26.91 -5.74 38.66
CA VAL A 33 25.46 -5.66 38.84
C VAL A 33 24.95 -7.06 39.20
N LEU A 34 24.30 -7.20 40.35
CA LEU A 34 23.67 -8.44 40.78
C LEU A 34 22.59 -8.84 39.76
N LEU A 35 22.79 -9.98 39.10
CA LEU A 35 21.77 -10.60 38.25
C LEU A 35 20.58 -11.04 39.12
N PRO A 36 19.33 -10.90 38.64
CA PRO A 36 18.17 -11.36 39.38
C PRO A 36 18.20 -12.89 39.49
N ASP A 37 17.89 -13.39 40.69
CA ASP A 37 17.80 -14.83 40.99
C ASP A 37 16.60 -15.44 40.25
N LEU A 38 16.90 -16.31 39.29
CA LEU A 38 15.91 -16.98 38.43
C LEU A 38 15.17 -18.13 39.15
N ASN A 39 15.44 -18.37 40.44
CA ASN A 39 14.77 -19.38 41.26
C ASN A 39 13.81 -18.80 42.33
N ALA A 40 13.57 -17.49 42.34
CA ALA A 40 12.58 -16.92 43.26
C ALA A 40 11.15 -17.22 42.79
N GLU A 41 10.33 -17.80 43.67
CA GLU A 41 8.89 -18.00 43.42
C GLU A 41 8.20 -16.66 43.12
N PRO A 42 7.26 -16.61 42.15
CA PRO A 42 6.61 -15.35 41.77
C PRO A 42 5.73 -14.82 42.91
N GLU A 43 5.90 -13.54 43.23
CA GLU A 43 5.02 -12.82 44.16
C GLU A 43 3.57 -12.78 43.62
N PRO A 44 2.56 -12.86 44.49
CA PRO A 44 1.16 -12.84 44.07
C PRO A 44 0.80 -11.47 43.46
N PRO A 45 -0.04 -11.44 42.39
CA PRO A 45 -0.31 -10.21 41.68
C PRO A 45 -1.07 -9.19 42.53
N VAL A 46 -0.58 -7.96 42.52
CA VAL A 46 -1.27 -6.78 43.05
C VAL A 46 -2.56 -6.56 42.25
N LEU A 47 -3.70 -6.51 42.97
CA LEU A 47 -5.01 -6.19 42.39
C LEU A 47 -5.01 -4.75 41.85
N LEU A 48 -5.02 -4.62 40.52
CA LEU A 48 -5.31 -3.35 39.83
C LEU A 48 -6.83 -3.05 39.85
N PRO A 49 -7.23 -1.77 39.89
CA PRO A 49 -8.63 -1.38 39.99
C PRO A 49 -9.45 -1.78 38.73
N ASP A 50 -10.72 -2.11 38.95
CA ASP A 50 -11.68 -2.58 37.94
C ASP A 50 -11.93 -1.52 36.86
N LEU A 51 -11.48 -1.82 35.64
CA LEU A 51 -11.65 -0.99 34.44
C LEU A 51 -13.05 -1.10 33.82
N ASN A 52 -13.98 -1.87 34.40
CA ASN A 52 -15.37 -1.95 33.96
C ASN A 52 -16.28 -0.87 34.59
N ALA A 53 -15.76 0.00 35.45
CA ALA A 53 -16.53 1.15 35.93
C ALA A 53 -16.61 2.21 34.82
N MET A 54 -17.66 2.13 34.00
CA MET A 54 -18.08 3.17 33.05
C MET A 54 -18.04 4.55 33.70
N PRO A 55 -17.12 5.47 33.29
CA PRO A 55 -17.37 6.88 33.48
C PRO A 55 -18.50 7.25 32.53
N ALA A 56 -19.59 7.82 33.07
CA ALA A 56 -20.60 8.45 32.24
C ALA A 56 -19.92 9.53 31.38
N LEU A 57 -19.78 9.27 30.08
CA LEU A 57 -19.33 10.26 29.11
C LEU A 57 -20.46 11.29 28.94
N PRO A 58 -20.16 12.61 28.95
CA PRO A 58 -21.09 13.58 28.40
C PRO A 58 -21.20 13.31 26.89
N GLU A 59 -22.42 13.28 26.37
CA GLU A 59 -22.64 13.18 24.93
C GLU A 59 -21.91 14.33 24.21
N PRO A 60 -21.08 14.05 23.19
CA PRO A 60 -20.59 15.11 22.32
C PRO A 60 -21.73 15.52 21.39
N ALA A 61 -22.33 16.69 21.66
CA ALA A 61 -22.81 17.51 20.58
C ALA A 61 -21.63 17.81 19.65
N ASP A 62 -21.86 17.77 18.34
CA ASP A 62 -20.90 17.99 17.25
C ASP A 62 -20.14 16.75 16.76
N ALA A 63 -20.86 15.90 16.01
CA ALA A 63 -20.26 15.00 15.03
C ALA A 63 -19.69 15.82 13.86
N GLU A 64 -18.39 16.16 13.94
CA GLU A 64 -17.63 16.74 12.83
C GLU A 64 -17.45 15.71 11.70
N MET A 65 -18.02 15.98 10.52
CA MET A 65 -17.60 15.29 9.30
C MET A 65 -16.15 15.68 8.96
N PRO A 66 -15.31 14.76 8.43
CA PRO A 66 -14.01 15.12 7.91
C PRO A 66 -14.15 16.16 6.79
N LEU A 67 -13.40 17.26 6.93
CA LEU A 67 -13.17 18.23 5.86
C LEU A 67 -12.38 17.50 4.77
N VAL A 68 -13.01 17.29 3.61
CA VAL A 68 -12.44 16.79 2.35
C VAL A 68 -12.37 15.25 2.21
N PRO A 69 -13.11 14.65 1.24
CA PRO A 69 -12.95 13.24 0.85
C PRO A 69 -11.70 13.01 0.00
N ASP A 70 -11.09 11.85 0.18
CA ASP A 70 -9.96 11.32 -0.60
C ASP A 70 -10.47 10.88 -1.99
N LEU A 71 -9.92 11.42 -3.08
CA LEU A 71 -10.39 11.19 -4.46
C LEU A 71 -10.32 9.72 -4.89
N LEU A 72 -9.38 8.96 -4.30
CA LEU A 72 -9.20 7.53 -4.53
C LEU A 72 -10.10 6.64 -3.68
N LEU A 73 -10.87 7.24 -2.75
CA LEU A 73 -11.84 6.55 -1.90
C LEU A 73 -13.27 7.03 -2.17
N LEU A 74 -13.49 7.82 -3.24
CA LEU A 74 -14.82 8.22 -3.61
C LEU A 74 -15.61 6.99 -4.10
N PRO A 75 -16.79 6.72 -3.52
CA PRO A 75 -17.64 5.66 -4.03
C PRO A 75 -18.06 6.04 -5.46
N TYR A 76 -17.79 5.14 -6.40
CA TYR A 76 -18.27 5.28 -7.78
C TYR A 76 -19.76 5.61 -7.77
N ALA A 77 -20.14 6.62 -8.54
CA ALA A 77 -21.51 7.02 -8.71
C ALA A 77 -21.75 7.28 -10.20
N ASP A 78 -22.85 6.77 -10.72
CA ASP A 78 -23.19 6.94 -12.13
C ASP A 78 -23.76 8.36 -12.31
N PRO A 79 -23.27 9.18 -13.27
CA PRO A 79 -23.83 10.49 -13.58
C PRO A 79 -25.37 10.49 -13.78
N ALA A 80 -25.93 9.37 -14.27
CA ALA A 80 -27.37 9.19 -14.44
C ALA A 80 -28.15 9.26 -13.11
N GLU A 81 -27.53 8.90 -11.98
CA GLU A 81 -28.13 8.99 -10.64
C GLU A 81 -28.39 10.44 -10.21
N PHE A 82 -27.64 11.39 -10.80
CA PHE A 82 -27.80 12.83 -10.58
C PHE A 82 -28.62 13.50 -11.69
N GLY A 83 -29.25 12.71 -12.57
CA GLY A 83 -30.06 13.20 -13.69
C GLY A 83 -29.21 13.81 -14.81
N ILE A 84 -27.96 13.37 -14.96
CA ILE A 84 -27.06 13.79 -16.04
C ILE A 84 -27.11 12.72 -17.12
N GLN A 85 -27.57 13.11 -18.32
CA GLN A 85 -27.66 12.23 -19.49
C GLN A 85 -27.15 12.99 -20.71
N GLY A 86 -26.42 12.30 -21.58
CA GLY A 86 -25.83 12.89 -22.80
C GLY A 86 -24.39 13.35 -22.60
N GLU A 87 -23.89 14.14 -23.55
CA GLU A 87 -22.51 14.63 -23.57
C GLU A 87 -22.21 15.54 -22.35
N PRO A 88 -21.06 15.35 -21.67
CA PRO A 88 -20.71 16.14 -20.49
C PRO A 88 -20.39 17.58 -20.89
N VAL A 89 -21.05 18.54 -20.21
CA VAL A 89 -20.88 19.98 -20.43
C VAL A 89 -20.73 20.71 -19.10
N PRO A 90 -20.09 21.90 -19.03
CA PRO A 90 -19.89 22.67 -17.80
C PRO A 90 -21.14 22.83 -16.93
N ALA A 91 -22.32 22.99 -17.54
CA ALA A 91 -23.60 23.10 -16.85
C ALA A 91 -23.95 21.88 -15.95
N HIS A 92 -23.42 20.70 -16.25
CA HIS A 92 -23.61 19.50 -15.44
C HIS A 92 -22.86 19.58 -14.11
N VAL A 93 -21.65 20.17 -14.08
CA VAL A 93 -20.87 20.39 -12.86
C VAL A 93 -21.58 21.37 -11.92
N PHE A 94 -22.12 22.47 -12.44
CA PHE A 94 -22.86 23.44 -11.62
C PHE A 94 -24.18 22.88 -11.07
N ARG A 95 -24.86 22.01 -11.83
CA ARG A 95 -26.06 21.30 -11.34
C ARG A 95 -25.75 20.41 -10.15
N LEU A 96 -24.62 19.68 -10.19
CA LEU A 96 -24.15 18.87 -9.07
C LEU A 96 -23.84 19.72 -7.84
N LEU A 97 -23.21 20.88 -8.01
CA LEU A 97 -22.96 21.82 -6.90
C LEU A 97 -24.26 22.35 -6.28
N ASP A 98 -25.28 22.61 -7.08
CA ASP A 98 -26.60 23.00 -6.57
C ASP A 98 -27.32 21.87 -5.83
N GLN A 99 -27.20 20.62 -6.30
CA GLN A 99 -27.71 19.43 -5.61
C GLN A 99 -26.96 19.16 -4.31
N LEU A 100 -25.64 19.34 -4.29
CA LEU A 100 -24.79 19.23 -3.10
C LEU A 100 -25.17 20.20 -2.00
N ARG A 101 -25.57 21.41 -2.39
CA ARG A 101 -26.10 22.41 -1.45
C ARG A 101 -27.42 21.96 -0.81
N GLN A 102 -28.23 21.16 -1.51
CA GLN A 102 -29.53 20.66 -1.02
C GLN A 102 -29.41 19.33 -0.25
N HIS A 103 -28.45 18.48 -0.64
CA HIS A 103 -28.22 17.13 -0.13
C HIS A 103 -26.74 16.93 0.23
N PRO A 104 -26.26 17.51 1.36
CA PRO A 104 -24.85 17.45 1.75
C PRO A 104 -24.38 16.04 2.12
N ASP A 105 -25.31 15.12 2.41
CA ASP A 105 -25.07 13.70 2.63
C ASP A 105 -24.54 12.97 1.37
N GLN A 106 -24.74 13.55 0.19
CA GLN A 106 -24.28 13.00 -1.09
C GLN A 106 -22.93 13.59 -1.54
N ALA A 107 -22.24 14.34 -0.66
CA ALA A 107 -20.96 15.00 -0.90
C ALA A 107 -19.96 14.17 -1.70
N GLN A 108 -19.65 12.97 -1.21
CA GLN A 108 -18.63 12.10 -1.78
C GLN A 108 -19.02 11.59 -3.17
N ARG A 109 -20.29 11.20 -3.37
CA ARG A 109 -20.77 10.67 -4.65
C ARG A 109 -20.85 11.75 -5.72
N ALA A 110 -21.38 12.93 -5.38
CA ALA A 110 -21.48 14.01 -6.35
C ALA A 110 -20.10 14.60 -6.71
N LEU A 111 -19.13 14.57 -5.79
CA LEU A 111 -17.74 14.89 -6.11
C LEU A 111 -17.14 13.90 -7.09
N SER A 112 -17.39 12.59 -6.91
CA SER A 112 -16.93 11.56 -7.87
C SER A 112 -17.41 11.89 -9.28
N VAL A 113 -18.72 12.15 -9.41
CA VAL A 113 -19.33 12.51 -10.70
C VAL A 113 -18.77 13.83 -11.24
N ALA A 114 -18.53 14.83 -10.38
CA ALA A 114 -17.95 16.09 -10.81
C ALA A 114 -16.53 15.90 -11.38
N PHE A 115 -15.70 15.05 -10.77
CA PHE A 115 -14.37 14.75 -11.29
C PHE A 115 -14.41 13.98 -12.61
N ASP A 116 -15.32 13.01 -12.76
CA ASP A 116 -15.50 12.28 -14.01
C ASP A 116 -15.95 13.23 -15.14
N LEU A 117 -16.88 14.14 -14.84
CA LEU A 117 -17.29 15.17 -15.79
C LEU A 117 -16.16 16.13 -16.16
N LEU A 118 -15.30 16.51 -15.21
CA LEU A 118 -14.14 17.37 -15.49
C LEU A 118 -13.14 16.69 -16.42
N ALA A 119 -12.92 15.38 -16.24
CA ALA A 119 -12.04 14.61 -17.12
C ALA A 119 -12.57 14.54 -18.56
N ASP A 120 -13.90 14.46 -18.73
CA ASP A 120 -14.51 14.43 -20.05
C ASP A 120 -14.67 15.82 -20.70
N ILE A 121 -14.88 16.88 -19.91
CA ILE A 121 -15.01 18.27 -20.40
C ILE A 121 -13.64 18.86 -20.79
N GLY A 122 -12.58 18.50 -20.06
CA GLY A 122 -11.24 19.07 -20.25
C GLY A 122 -11.09 20.50 -19.70
N PRO A 123 -9.99 21.19 -20.02
CA PRO A 123 -9.71 22.55 -19.56
C PRO A 123 -10.61 23.58 -20.25
N ASP A 124 -11.81 23.79 -19.69
CA ASP A 124 -12.79 24.77 -20.18
C ASP A 124 -12.68 26.10 -19.37
N PRO A 125 -12.32 27.23 -20.00
CA PRO A 125 -12.18 28.51 -19.31
C PRO A 125 -13.48 29.05 -18.70
N GLU A 126 -14.64 28.78 -19.33
CA GLU A 126 -15.95 29.22 -18.81
C GLU A 126 -16.32 28.44 -17.55
N LEU A 127 -15.95 27.15 -17.49
CA LEU A 127 -16.10 26.31 -16.31
C LEU A 127 -15.21 26.81 -15.16
N ARG A 128 -13.96 27.14 -15.45
CA ARG A 128 -13.02 27.69 -14.45
C ARG A 128 -13.53 29.00 -13.84
N GLU A 129 -13.89 29.98 -14.69
CA GLU A 129 -14.38 31.27 -14.24
C GLU A 129 -15.69 31.12 -13.43
N GLY A 130 -16.59 30.23 -13.86
CA GLY A 130 -17.82 29.94 -13.13
C GLY A 130 -17.59 29.28 -11.76
N LEU A 131 -16.58 28.40 -11.64
CA LEU A 131 -16.19 27.79 -10.36
C LEU A 131 -15.54 28.82 -9.43
N GLU A 132 -14.66 29.67 -9.92
CA GLU A 132 -14.04 30.76 -9.14
C GLU A 132 -15.11 31.72 -8.60
N GLN A 133 -16.06 32.14 -9.45
CA GLN A 133 -17.16 32.99 -9.03
C GLN A 133 -18.05 32.30 -7.97
N ARG A 134 -18.30 30.99 -8.10
CA ARG A 134 -19.13 30.27 -7.13
C ARG A 134 -18.38 30.02 -5.82
N HIS A 135 -17.07 29.80 -5.87
CA HIS A 135 -16.21 29.71 -4.68
C HIS A 135 -16.32 30.98 -3.83
N GLU A 136 -16.17 32.16 -4.46
CA GLU A 136 -16.28 33.45 -3.76
C GLU A 136 -17.67 33.65 -3.11
N GLN A 137 -18.74 33.26 -3.80
CA GLN A 137 -20.11 33.37 -3.27
C GLN A 137 -20.37 32.44 -2.08
N GLU A 138 -19.76 31.26 -2.08
CA GLU A 138 -19.96 30.24 -1.03
C GLU A 138 -18.93 30.37 0.10
N ALA A 139 -17.80 31.06 -0.08
CA ALA A 139 -16.74 31.20 0.93
C ALA A 139 -17.24 31.74 2.28
N GLU A 140 -18.17 32.69 2.25
CA GLU A 140 -18.77 33.27 3.47
C GLU A 140 -20.02 32.52 3.96
N ARG A 141 -20.72 31.81 3.07
CA ARG A 141 -22.05 31.23 3.34
C ARG A 141 -22.00 29.74 3.66
N ASN A 142 -21.15 29.01 2.97
CA ASN A 142 -20.95 27.59 3.12
C ASN A 142 -19.45 27.26 2.89
N PRO A 143 -18.61 27.43 3.92
CA PRO A 143 -17.17 27.22 3.79
C PRO A 143 -16.80 25.79 3.40
N ARG A 144 -17.70 24.82 3.67
CA ARG A 144 -17.53 23.42 3.24
C ARG A 144 -17.72 23.26 1.74
N LEU A 145 -18.78 23.85 1.18
CA LEU A 145 -19.01 23.83 -0.27
C LEU A 145 -17.94 24.66 -1.00
N ALA A 146 -17.49 25.77 -0.43
CA ALA A 146 -16.38 26.55 -0.97
C ALA A 146 -15.10 25.70 -1.06
N ALA A 147 -14.72 24.97 -0.01
CA ALA A 147 -13.56 24.08 -0.05
C ALA A 147 -13.67 23.02 -1.17
N LEU A 148 -14.87 22.47 -1.42
CA LEU A 148 -15.10 21.52 -2.50
C LEU A 148 -14.97 22.15 -3.89
N ILE A 149 -15.54 23.35 -4.08
CA ILE A 149 -15.41 24.10 -5.33
C ILE A 149 -13.94 24.42 -5.61
N TRP A 150 -13.17 24.76 -4.57
CA TRP A 150 -11.74 25.02 -4.68
C TRP A 150 -10.95 23.80 -5.19
N GLN A 151 -11.35 22.59 -4.81
CA GLN A 151 -10.73 21.37 -5.36
C GLN A 151 -11.01 21.18 -6.86
N LEU A 152 -12.23 21.49 -7.30
CA LEU A 152 -12.58 21.43 -8.72
C LEU A 152 -11.77 22.46 -9.53
N ILE A 153 -11.58 23.68 -9.00
CA ILE A 153 -10.71 24.71 -9.60
C ILE A 153 -9.28 24.19 -9.73
N HIS A 154 -8.72 23.61 -8.66
CA HIS A 154 -7.37 23.06 -8.69
C HIS A 154 -7.22 21.94 -9.73
N GLN A 155 -8.23 21.11 -9.92
CA GLN A 155 -8.21 20.06 -10.93
C GLN A 155 -8.25 20.64 -12.36
N VAL A 156 -9.08 21.66 -12.61
CA VAL A 156 -9.12 22.34 -13.92
C VAL A 156 -7.78 22.99 -14.25
N ASN A 157 -7.16 23.69 -13.28
CA ASN A 157 -5.85 24.29 -13.46
C ASN A 157 -4.76 23.24 -13.74
N ARG A 158 -4.85 22.05 -13.14
CA ARG A 158 -3.92 20.95 -13.40
C ARG A 158 -4.02 20.47 -14.86
N MET A 159 -5.21 20.49 -15.45
CA MET A 159 -5.44 20.11 -16.84
C MET A 159 -4.96 21.21 -17.82
N GLU A 160 -5.03 22.50 -17.45
CA GLU A 160 -4.53 23.61 -18.28
C GLU A 160 -2.99 23.62 -18.41
N VAL A 161 -2.26 23.13 -17.40
CA VAL A 161 -0.78 23.09 -17.40
C VAL A 161 -0.23 21.98 -18.32
N GLU A 162 -1.05 21.01 -18.74
CA GLU A 162 -0.62 19.91 -19.62
C GLU A 162 -0.59 20.31 -21.11
N ASP A 163 -1.22 21.43 -21.52
CA ASP A 163 -1.33 21.84 -22.94
C ASP A 163 -0.46 23.05 -23.37
N GLU A 164 0.03 23.87 -22.43
CA GLU A 164 0.84 25.05 -22.75
C GLU A 164 2.15 25.11 -21.95
N GLU A 165 3.19 24.35 -22.35
CA GLU A 165 4.58 24.81 -22.16
C GLU A 165 5.61 24.03 -23.01
N GLY A 166 5.62 24.36 -24.29
CA GLY A 166 6.83 24.27 -25.11
C GLY A 166 7.64 25.56 -24.98
N SER A 167 8.49 25.69 -23.96
CA SER A 167 9.56 26.70 -23.96
C SER A 167 10.80 26.21 -23.21
N GLU A 168 11.90 26.24 -23.94
CA GLU A 168 13.28 25.89 -23.60
C GLU A 168 13.70 26.19 -22.15
N GLY A 169 14.23 25.21 -21.42
CA GLY A 169 15.14 25.55 -20.32
C GLY A 169 15.36 24.59 -19.15
N GLU A 170 14.54 23.56 -18.92
CA GLU A 170 14.80 22.55 -17.87
C GLU A 170 14.63 21.13 -18.44
N PRO A 171 15.41 20.12 -18.00
CA PRO A 171 15.20 18.75 -18.45
C PRO A 171 13.83 18.32 -17.93
N GLY A 172 12.84 18.37 -18.83
CA GLY A 172 11.46 17.98 -18.54
C GLY A 172 11.43 16.62 -17.88
N GLU A 173 10.57 16.47 -16.88
CA GLU A 173 10.26 15.17 -16.30
C GLU A 173 9.98 14.20 -17.44
N VAL A 174 10.91 13.27 -17.61
CA VAL A 174 10.80 12.23 -18.61
C VAL A 174 9.55 11.43 -18.21
N ASP A 175 8.52 11.46 -19.06
CA ASP A 175 7.30 10.67 -18.83
C ASP A 175 7.68 9.25 -18.39
N ALA A 176 6.95 8.69 -17.43
CA ALA A 176 7.30 7.46 -16.72
C ALA A 176 7.60 6.30 -17.69
N VAL A 177 6.92 6.26 -18.83
CA VAL A 177 7.16 5.27 -19.90
C VAL A 177 8.55 5.45 -20.53
N THR A 178 8.95 6.70 -20.79
CA THR A 178 10.26 7.01 -21.35
C THR A 178 11.36 6.82 -20.32
N ALA A 179 11.13 7.14 -19.04
CA ALA A 179 12.07 6.91 -17.96
C ALA A 179 12.32 5.40 -17.75
N LEU A 180 11.26 4.60 -17.81
CA LEU A 180 11.35 3.14 -17.79
C LEU A 180 12.13 2.61 -18.99
N ALA A 181 11.82 3.07 -20.20
CA ALA A 181 12.52 2.63 -21.41
C ALA A 181 14.03 2.94 -21.37
N LEU A 182 14.39 4.12 -20.85
CA LEU A 182 15.79 4.50 -20.64
C LEU A 182 16.48 3.63 -19.58
N ASP A 183 15.83 3.35 -18.44
CA ASP A 183 16.40 2.48 -17.41
C ASP A 183 16.56 1.05 -17.93
N LEU A 184 15.58 0.51 -18.66
CA LEU A 184 15.68 -0.79 -19.30
C LEU A 184 16.77 -0.85 -20.37
N ALA A 185 17.02 0.24 -21.11
CA ALA A 185 18.12 0.30 -22.07
C ALA A 185 19.50 0.17 -21.43
N THR A 186 19.63 0.43 -20.12
CA THR A 186 20.88 0.20 -19.39
C THR A 186 21.12 -1.28 -19.05
N GLN A 187 20.12 -2.15 -19.20
CA GLN A 187 20.24 -3.57 -18.90
C GLN A 187 21.09 -4.29 -19.96
N GLN A 188 22.33 -4.63 -19.60
CA GLN A 188 23.31 -5.21 -20.52
C GLN A 188 23.26 -6.74 -20.63
N HIS A 189 22.62 -7.40 -19.68
CA HIS A 189 22.63 -8.86 -19.59
C HIS A 189 21.21 -9.42 -19.56
N PRO A 190 20.98 -10.62 -20.13
CA PRO A 190 19.69 -11.27 -20.03
C PRO A 190 19.41 -11.73 -18.60
N LEU A 191 18.16 -12.09 -18.34
CA LEU A 191 17.68 -12.42 -17.00
C LEU A 191 18.44 -13.59 -16.38
N GLY A 192 18.66 -14.67 -17.13
CA GLY A 192 19.37 -15.87 -16.64
C GLY A 192 20.78 -15.57 -16.14
N VAL A 193 21.47 -14.61 -16.77
CA VAL A 193 22.79 -14.15 -16.33
C VAL A 193 22.70 -13.36 -15.03
N GLU A 194 21.72 -12.47 -14.90
CA GLU A 194 21.52 -11.72 -13.65
C GLU A 194 21.14 -12.66 -12.49
N MET A 195 20.24 -13.61 -12.72
CA MET A 195 19.87 -14.61 -11.72
C MET A 195 21.05 -15.46 -11.27
N ALA A 196 21.90 -15.90 -12.21
CA ALA A 196 23.08 -16.71 -11.90
C ALA A 196 24.05 -15.97 -10.97
N ARG A 197 24.21 -14.66 -11.12
CA ARG A 197 25.10 -13.83 -10.26
C ARG A 197 24.67 -13.79 -8.79
N TRP A 198 23.39 -14.06 -8.50
CA TRP A 198 22.87 -14.13 -7.13
C TRP A 198 22.94 -15.53 -6.53
N THR A 199 22.88 -16.57 -7.35
CA THR A 199 22.83 -17.96 -6.89
C THR A 199 24.22 -18.60 -6.83
N HIS A 200 24.72 -18.90 -5.63
CA HIS A 200 26.03 -19.56 -5.48
C HIS A 200 25.93 -21.10 -5.63
N GLY A 201 26.93 -21.73 -6.25
CA GLY A 201 27.22 -23.16 -6.14
C GLY A 201 26.68 -24.07 -7.23
N GLY A 202 27.43 -24.25 -8.33
CA GLY A 202 27.17 -25.18 -9.45
C GLY A 202 27.97 -24.74 -10.69
N GLY A 203 28.23 -25.64 -11.64
CA GLY A 203 28.96 -25.27 -12.87
C GLY A 203 28.24 -24.16 -13.63
N GLU A 204 28.83 -22.96 -13.69
CA GLU A 204 28.21 -21.71 -14.18
C GLU A 204 27.50 -21.88 -15.53
N ALA A 205 28.10 -22.64 -16.47
CA ALA A 205 27.55 -22.81 -17.81
C ALA A 205 26.21 -23.56 -17.86
N LEU A 206 26.02 -24.61 -17.05
CA LEU A 206 24.76 -25.37 -17.03
C LEU A 206 23.65 -24.60 -16.32
N ARG A 207 24.00 -23.91 -15.22
CA ARG A 207 23.08 -23.05 -14.47
C ARG A 207 22.58 -21.88 -15.30
N ASN A 208 23.48 -21.24 -16.06
CA ASN A 208 23.09 -20.15 -16.96
C ASN A 208 22.11 -20.64 -18.02
N LEU A 209 22.28 -21.86 -18.54
CA LEU A 209 21.39 -22.44 -19.54
C LEU A 209 19.98 -22.74 -18.98
N GLU A 210 19.90 -23.24 -17.74
CA GLU A 210 18.63 -23.52 -17.07
C GLU A 210 17.86 -22.26 -16.68
N LEU A 211 18.58 -21.23 -16.21
CA LEU A 211 17.98 -19.95 -15.82
C LEU A 211 17.64 -19.07 -17.04
N GLY A 212 18.41 -19.20 -18.13
CA GLY A 212 18.17 -18.47 -19.38
C GLY A 212 16.90 -18.89 -20.14
N ARG A 213 16.22 -19.97 -19.71
CA ARG A 213 14.95 -20.40 -20.33
C ARG A 213 13.80 -19.38 -20.21
N PHE A 214 13.98 -18.36 -19.37
CA PHE A 214 13.00 -17.31 -19.11
C PHE A 214 13.37 -15.96 -19.77
N ASP A 215 14.47 -15.89 -20.51
CA ASP A 215 15.00 -14.64 -21.05
C ASP A 215 14.03 -13.96 -22.04
N ASP A 216 13.23 -14.76 -22.74
CA ASP A 216 12.28 -14.31 -23.76
C ASP A 216 10.86 -14.03 -23.22
N GLU A 217 10.63 -14.18 -21.92
CA GLU A 217 9.31 -13.93 -21.32
C GLU A 217 8.99 -12.43 -21.21
N THR A 218 7.70 -12.09 -21.29
CA THR A 218 7.24 -10.70 -21.16
C THR A 218 7.69 -10.12 -19.83
N HIS A 219 8.26 -8.90 -19.88
CA HIS A 219 8.81 -8.19 -18.72
C HIS A 219 10.04 -8.83 -18.05
N ALA A 220 10.61 -9.92 -18.57
CA ALA A 220 11.86 -10.50 -18.06
C ALA A 220 13.03 -9.48 -17.99
N PRO A 221 13.21 -8.55 -18.96
CA PRO A 221 14.23 -7.52 -18.86
C PRO A 221 14.06 -6.58 -17.66
N ALA A 222 12.82 -6.33 -17.23
CA ALA A 222 12.54 -5.50 -16.06
C ALA A 222 12.98 -6.17 -14.77
N PHE A 223 12.70 -7.47 -14.61
CA PHE A 223 13.19 -8.21 -13.46
C PHE A 223 14.72 -8.34 -13.48
N ALA A 224 15.34 -8.55 -14.64
CA ALA A 224 16.79 -8.54 -14.79
C ALA A 224 17.39 -7.20 -14.31
N ARG A 225 16.77 -6.09 -14.71
CA ARG A 225 17.20 -4.74 -14.31
C ARG A 225 17.02 -4.48 -12.82
N LEU A 226 15.92 -4.91 -12.23
CA LEU A 226 15.70 -4.83 -10.78
C LEU A 226 16.81 -5.57 -10.02
N LEU A 227 17.15 -6.79 -10.42
CA LEU A 227 18.25 -7.57 -9.83
C LEU A 227 19.62 -6.88 -9.99
N GLY A 228 19.86 -6.25 -11.14
CA GLY A 228 21.07 -5.46 -11.38
C GLY A 228 21.18 -4.28 -10.41
N ARG A 229 20.12 -3.48 -10.28
CA ARG A 229 20.07 -2.32 -9.38
C ARG A 229 20.18 -2.71 -7.91
N LEU A 230 19.59 -3.83 -7.50
CA LEU A 230 19.76 -4.36 -6.15
C LEU A 230 21.23 -4.71 -5.86
N ARG A 231 21.97 -5.23 -6.84
CA ARG A 231 23.39 -5.53 -6.67
C ARG A 231 24.23 -4.25 -6.58
N GLU A 232 23.92 -3.27 -7.43
CA GLU A 232 24.54 -1.93 -7.38
C GLU A 232 24.33 -1.29 -6.00
N ALA A 233 23.11 -1.41 -5.44
CA ALA A 233 22.78 -0.98 -4.08
C ALA A 233 23.67 -1.65 -3.02
N ASN A 234 23.79 -2.98 -3.07
CA ASN A 234 24.63 -3.75 -2.12
C ASN A 234 26.09 -3.31 -2.15
N ALA A 235 26.61 -2.95 -3.32
CA ALA A 235 28.01 -2.59 -3.50
C ALA A 235 28.36 -1.20 -2.91
N GLN A 236 27.37 -0.33 -2.69
CA GLN A 236 27.58 1.08 -2.32
C GLN A 236 27.71 1.36 -0.81
N GLY A 237 27.69 0.33 0.07
CA GLY A 237 28.01 0.56 1.48
C GLY A 237 27.32 -0.33 2.51
N GLU A 238 26.68 -1.43 2.10
CA GLU A 238 26.01 -2.32 3.06
C GLU A 238 27.00 -3.22 3.81
N SER A 239 26.71 -3.48 5.09
CA SER A 239 27.43 -4.49 5.87
C SER A 239 27.37 -5.85 5.16
N SER A 240 28.46 -6.61 5.23
CA SER A 240 28.56 -7.95 4.63
C SER A 240 27.43 -8.90 5.07
N ALA A 241 26.86 -8.72 6.27
CA ALA A 241 25.74 -9.51 6.76
C ALA A 241 24.41 -9.18 6.05
N VAL A 242 24.14 -7.89 5.81
CA VAL A 242 22.93 -7.41 5.11
C VAL A 242 22.96 -7.86 3.65
N ALA A 243 24.13 -7.74 3.01
CA ALA A 243 24.33 -8.22 1.64
C ALA A 243 24.11 -9.74 1.52
N ALA A 244 24.57 -10.53 2.50
CA ALA A 244 24.35 -11.98 2.53
C ALA A 244 22.87 -12.35 2.74
N GLN A 245 22.17 -11.64 3.64
CA GLN A 245 20.73 -11.82 3.83
C GLN A 245 19.96 -11.51 2.55
N ARG A 246 20.28 -10.40 1.86
CA ARG A 246 19.64 -10.04 0.59
C ARG A 246 19.91 -11.06 -0.49
N ALA A 247 21.14 -11.59 -0.59
CA ALA A 247 21.45 -12.65 -1.53
C ALA A 247 20.63 -13.93 -1.27
N GLY A 248 20.40 -14.27 0.00
CA GLY A 248 19.51 -15.37 0.40
C GLY A 248 18.05 -15.12 -0.02
N GLN A 249 17.54 -13.90 0.19
CA GLN A 249 16.20 -13.49 -0.24
C GLN A 249 16.03 -13.57 -1.77
N VAL A 250 16.98 -13.02 -2.54
CA VAL A 250 16.97 -13.07 -4.01
C VAL A 250 17.01 -14.52 -4.50
N THR A 251 17.84 -15.37 -3.89
CA THR A 251 17.91 -16.80 -4.23
C THR A 251 16.58 -17.51 -3.97
N SER A 252 15.89 -17.19 -2.87
CA SER A 252 14.57 -17.73 -2.56
C SER A 252 13.52 -17.33 -3.62
N VAL A 253 13.52 -16.06 -4.02
CA VAL A 253 12.64 -15.56 -5.09
C VAL A 253 12.91 -16.31 -6.40
N ILE A 254 14.18 -16.43 -6.80
CA ILE A 254 14.59 -17.15 -8.01
C ILE A 254 14.06 -18.59 -8.01
N ASN A 255 14.24 -19.31 -6.91
CA ASN A 255 13.75 -20.69 -6.79
C ASN A 255 12.22 -20.76 -6.91
N ALA A 256 11.50 -19.80 -6.32
CA ALA A 256 10.04 -19.76 -6.36
C ALA A 256 9.50 -19.50 -7.79
N ILE A 257 10.05 -18.52 -8.51
CA ILE A 257 9.62 -18.21 -9.89
C ILE A 257 10.03 -19.30 -10.89
N CYS A 258 11.09 -20.05 -10.60
CA CYS A 258 11.46 -21.23 -11.39
C CYS A 258 10.43 -22.36 -11.31
N ALA A 259 9.69 -22.44 -10.19
CA ALA A 259 8.70 -23.47 -9.91
C ALA A 259 7.27 -23.10 -10.34
N SER A 260 6.97 -21.82 -10.54
CA SER A 260 5.61 -21.33 -10.82
C SER A 260 5.61 -20.25 -11.90
N SER A 261 4.96 -20.53 -13.03
CA SER A 261 4.79 -19.55 -14.13
C SER A 261 3.91 -18.38 -13.74
N THR A 262 2.82 -18.62 -13.00
CA THR A 262 1.93 -17.56 -12.51
C THR A 262 2.65 -16.60 -11.56
N LEU A 263 3.43 -17.13 -10.62
CA LEU A 263 4.23 -16.28 -9.73
C LEU A 263 5.30 -15.51 -10.50
N ARG A 264 5.95 -16.16 -11.48
CA ARG A 264 6.97 -15.53 -12.30
C ARG A 264 6.43 -14.33 -13.08
N GLU A 265 5.28 -14.49 -13.73
CA GLU A 265 4.58 -13.40 -14.44
C GLU A 265 4.27 -12.23 -13.50
N GLN A 266 3.70 -12.51 -12.32
CA GLN A 266 3.42 -11.49 -11.31
C GLN A 266 4.68 -10.77 -10.84
N VAL A 267 5.77 -11.50 -10.56
CA VAL A 267 7.05 -10.92 -10.13
C VAL A 267 7.65 -10.02 -11.21
N PHE A 268 7.57 -10.41 -12.49
CA PHE A 268 8.08 -9.59 -13.58
C PHE A 268 7.28 -8.30 -13.75
N LEU A 269 5.96 -8.36 -13.59
CA LEU A 269 5.11 -7.19 -13.61
C LEU A 269 5.43 -6.24 -12.43
N ILE A 270 5.54 -6.77 -11.21
CA ILE A 270 5.95 -5.96 -10.04
C ILE A 270 7.29 -5.29 -10.32
N ALA A 271 8.26 -6.01 -10.86
CA ALA A 271 9.56 -5.46 -11.21
C ALA A 271 9.45 -4.33 -12.23
N GLN A 272 8.61 -4.45 -13.26
CA GLN A 272 8.37 -3.36 -14.20
C GLN A 272 7.82 -2.12 -13.51
N THR A 273 6.82 -2.26 -12.63
CA THR A 273 6.24 -1.13 -11.89
C THR A 273 7.20 -0.49 -10.89
N ALA A 274 8.21 -1.24 -10.45
CA ALA A 274 9.24 -0.79 -9.52
C ALA A 274 10.38 -0.02 -10.18
N LEU A 275 10.51 -0.09 -11.52
CA LEU A 275 11.57 0.60 -12.23
C LEU A 275 11.16 2.06 -12.53
N GLY A 276 12.10 2.96 -12.34
CA GLY A 276 11.95 4.42 -12.42
C GLY A 276 13.26 5.11 -12.04
N SER A 277 13.30 6.44 -12.00
CA SER A 277 14.55 7.20 -11.80
C SER A 277 15.16 7.10 -10.38
N CYS A 278 14.40 6.65 -9.38
CA CYS A 278 14.82 6.67 -7.97
C CYS A 278 15.24 5.31 -7.42
N HIS A 279 16.17 5.31 -6.47
CA HIS A 279 16.70 4.09 -5.81
C HIS A 279 15.66 3.41 -4.92
N ASP A 280 14.83 4.18 -4.21
CA ASP A 280 13.84 3.65 -3.27
C ASP A 280 12.77 2.79 -3.94
N ASN A 281 12.48 3.05 -5.22
CA ASN A 281 11.55 2.24 -6.02
C ASN A 281 12.06 0.79 -6.16
N VAL A 282 13.38 0.58 -6.16
CA VAL A 282 14.01 -0.74 -6.27
C VAL A 282 13.81 -1.54 -4.98
N LEU A 283 14.04 -0.91 -3.82
CA LEU A 283 13.87 -1.57 -2.51
C LEU A 283 12.39 -1.86 -2.23
N GLU A 284 11.51 -0.89 -2.48
CA GLU A 284 10.06 -1.09 -2.34
C GLU A 284 9.55 -2.16 -3.31
N GLY A 285 9.98 -2.09 -4.57
CA GLY A 285 9.66 -3.10 -5.57
C GLY A 285 10.09 -4.51 -5.17
N PHE A 286 11.31 -4.64 -4.65
CA PHE A 286 11.81 -5.92 -4.15
C PHE A 286 11.04 -6.39 -2.91
N SER A 287 10.62 -5.48 -2.03
CA SER A 287 9.72 -5.80 -0.92
C SER A 287 8.41 -6.43 -1.41
N LYS A 288 7.78 -5.83 -2.43
CA LYS A 288 6.56 -6.35 -3.05
C LYS A 288 6.77 -7.72 -3.71
N VAL A 289 7.94 -7.94 -4.33
CA VAL A 289 8.31 -9.25 -4.85
C VAL A 289 8.38 -10.30 -3.73
N LEU A 290 9.02 -9.98 -2.60
CA LEU A 290 9.08 -10.91 -1.46
C LEU A 290 7.69 -11.22 -0.89
N LEU A 291 6.82 -10.22 -0.80
CA LEU A 291 5.42 -10.41 -0.37
C LEU A 291 4.66 -11.32 -1.35
N ALA A 292 4.77 -11.07 -2.66
CA ALA A 292 4.11 -11.90 -3.67
C ALA A 292 4.57 -13.37 -3.62
N VAL A 293 5.87 -13.62 -3.42
CA VAL A 293 6.40 -14.98 -3.24
C VAL A 293 5.81 -15.64 -1.99
N ARG A 294 5.78 -14.93 -0.86
CA ARG A 294 5.22 -15.47 0.39
C ARG A 294 3.73 -15.76 0.27
N ASP A 295 2.99 -14.86 -0.36
CA ASP A 295 1.56 -15.01 -0.58
C ASP A 295 1.26 -16.20 -1.48
N HIS A 296 2.06 -16.39 -2.53
CA HIS A 296 1.94 -17.54 -3.42
C HIS A 296 2.23 -18.87 -2.72
N GLN A 297 3.25 -18.90 -1.86
CA GLN A 297 3.63 -20.11 -1.10
C GLN A 297 2.66 -20.41 0.04
N MET A 298 1.92 -19.42 0.52
CA MET A 298 1.05 -19.49 1.70
C MET A 298 0.11 -20.70 1.68
N VAL A 299 -0.59 -20.90 0.56
CA VAL A 299 -1.59 -21.97 0.44
C VAL A 299 -0.93 -23.35 0.45
N ASP A 300 0.25 -23.48 -0.16
CA ASP A 300 0.99 -24.73 -0.19
C ASP A 300 1.62 -25.07 1.16
N GLU A 301 2.07 -24.06 1.91
CA GLU A 301 2.52 -24.22 3.30
C GLU A 301 1.39 -24.71 4.21
N ILE A 302 0.17 -24.20 4.03
CA ILE A 302 -1.03 -24.66 4.74
C ILE A 302 -1.34 -26.11 4.37
N ARG A 303 -1.38 -26.45 3.08
CA ARG A 303 -1.66 -27.82 2.60
C ARG A 303 -0.62 -28.82 3.08
N ALA A 304 0.64 -28.40 3.19
CA ALA A 304 1.71 -29.21 3.71
C ALA A 304 1.73 -29.33 5.25
N GLY A 305 0.80 -28.66 5.95
CA GLY A 305 0.72 -28.67 7.41
C GLY A 305 1.85 -27.89 8.11
N ARG A 306 2.64 -27.12 7.35
CA ARG A 306 3.71 -26.27 7.89
C ARG A 306 3.16 -24.96 8.43
N MET A 307 1.96 -24.56 8.01
CA MET A 307 1.23 -23.42 8.55
C MET A 307 -0.17 -23.81 9.04
N GLY A 308 -0.43 -23.53 10.33
CA GLY A 308 -1.75 -23.73 10.94
C GLY A 308 -2.57 -22.44 11.00
N ALA A 309 -3.83 -22.57 11.47
CA ALA A 309 -4.76 -21.45 11.55
C ALA A 309 -4.22 -20.25 12.37
N PRO A 310 -3.60 -20.43 13.57
CA PRO A 310 -3.09 -19.28 14.32
C PRO A 310 -1.98 -18.51 13.58
N GLN A 311 -1.06 -19.23 12.91
CA GLN A 311 -0.01 -18.60 12.12
C GLN A 311 -0.59 -17.86 10.91
N PHE A 312 -1.60 -18.43 10.26
CA PHE A 312 -2.26 -17.82 9.12
C PHE A 312 -3.06 -16.56 9.49
N HIS A 313 -3.80 -16.60 10.61
CA HIS A 313 -4.47 -15.40 11.14
C HIS A 313 -3.47 -14.32 11.55
N ARG A 314 -2.33 -14.70 12.14
CA ARG A 314 -1.24 -13.73 12.40
C ARG A 314 -0.78 -13.10 11.10
N TRP A 315 -0.41 -13.89 10.08
CA TRP A 315 0.00 -13.39 8.76
C TRP A 315 -1.04 -12.41 8.19
N ALA A 316 -2.33 -12.75 8.22
CA ALA A 316 -3.37 -11.87 7.70
C ALA A 316 -3.44 -10.53 8.47
N GLY A 317 -3.28 -10.57 9.80
CA GLY A 317 -3.14 -9.37 10.61
C GLY A 317 -1.88 -8.56 10.29
N GLN A 318 -0.75 -9.21 9.94
CA GLN A 318 0.48 -8.53 9.51
C GLN A 318 0.26 -7.80 8.17
N GLN A 319 -0.43 -8.44 7.22
CA GLN A 319 -0.77 -7.83 5.93
C GLN A 319 -1.69 -6.61 6.11
N LEU A 320 -2.70 -6.69 6.99
CA LEU A 320 -3.56 -5.52 7.27
C LEU A 320 -2.74 -4.36 7.84
N ARG A 321 -1.86 -4.61 8.81
CA ARG A 321 -1.06 -3.55 9.44
C ARG A 321 -0.09 -2.91 8.44
N LEU A 322 0.43 -3.68 7.49
CA LEU A 322 1.24 -3.15 6.38
C LEU A 322 0.42 -2.23 5.48
N ALA A 323 -0.76 -2.69 5.02
CA ALA A 323 -1.64 -1.90 4.16
C ALA A 323 -2.11 -0.60 4.84
N LEU A 324 -2.44 -0.68 6.14
CA LEU A 324 -2.78 0.50 6.94
C LEU A 324 -1.59 1.45 7.11
N LEU A 325 -0.37 0.94 7.29
CA LEU A 325 0.81 1.80 7.37
C LEU A 325 1.07 2.54 6.04
N GLU A 326 0.98 1.85 4.91
CA GLU A 326 1.11 2.45 3.58
C GLU A 326 0.09 3.58 3.38
N LYS A 327 -1.16 3.34 3.81
CA LYS A 327 -2.22 4.34 3.82
C LYS A 327 -1.91 5.52 4.74
N GLU A 328 -1.50 5.28 5.98
CA GLU A 328 -1.18 6.34 6.95
C GLU A 328 0.01 7.21 6.50
N VAL A 329 1.02 6.63 5.83
CA VAL A 329 2.11 7.38 5.24
C VAL A 329 1.61 8.27 4.10
N THR A 330 0.75 7.74 3.23
CA THR A 330 0.14 8.51 2.13
C THR A 330 -0.66 9.70 2.68
N TRP A 331 -1.48 9.46 3.72
CA TRP A 331 -2.22 10.51 4.42
C TRP A 331 -1.33 11.51 5.13
N PHE A 332 -0.22 11.06 5.72
CA PHE A 332 0.77 11.96 6.32
C PHE A 332 1.35 12.90 5.28
N ILE A 333 1.80 12.37 4.13
CA ILE A 333 2.33 13.18 3.02
C ILE A 333 1.28 14.19 2.57
N HIS A 334 0.07 13.73 2.28
CA HIS A 334 -1.02 14.59 1.83
C HIS A 334 -1.33 15.72 2.83
N ARG A 335 -1.50 15.39 4.12
CA ARG A 335 -1.77 16.39 5.17
C ARG A 335 -0.65 17.42 5.28
N HIS A 336 0.60 16.99 5.11
CA HIS A 336 1.73 17.91 5.14
C HIS A 336 1.77 18.82 3.91
N LEU A 337 1.47 18.31 2.72
CA LEU A 337 1.40 19.13 1.49
C LEU A 337 0.30 20.20 1.57
N GLN A 338 -0.81 19.94 2.26
CA GLN A 338 -1.89 20.92 2.48
C GLN A 338 -1.56 22.02 3.50
N ARG A 339 -0.39 21.98 4.15
CA ARG A 339 0.00 22.99 5.13
C ARG A 339 0.51 24.26 4.42
N PRO A 340 -0.10 25.43 4.69
CA PRO A 340 0.34 26.70 4.09
C PRO A 340 1.68 27.17 4.68
N ASP A 341 2.06 26.68 5.86
CA ASP A 341 3.31 27.00 6.56
C ASP A 341 4.47 26.03 6.25
N LEU A 342 4.27 25.10 5.32
CA LEU A 342 5.33 24.16 4.92
C LEU A 342 6.37 24.87 4.05
N GLU A 343 7.65 24.79 4.44
CA GLU A 343 8.75 25.31 3.64
C GLU A 343 8.84 24.64 2.27
N ASP A 344 9.16 25.40 1.22
CA ASP A 344 9.21 24.91 -0.17
C ASP A 344 10.17 23.72 -0.36
N SER A 345 11.28 23.70 0.37
CA SER A 345 12.23 22.58 0.37
C SER A 345 11.60 21.28 0.90
N HIS A 346 10.79 21.37 1.94
CA HIS A 346 10.08 20.24 2.51
C HIS A 346 8.91 19.79 1.63
N ARG A 347 8.22 20.72 0.97
CA ARG A 347 7.19 20.41 -0.02
C ARG A 347 7.78 19.65 -1.21
N MET A 348 8.87 20.18 -1.77
CA MET A 348 9.58 19.55 -2.88
C MET A 348 10.08 18.14 -2.52
N ASN A 349 10.57 17.92 -1.28
CA ASN A 349 10.98 16.60 -0.83
C ASN A 349 9.81 15.61 -0.70
N LEU A 350 8.64 16.07 -0.23
CA LEU A 350 7.44 15.23 -0.11
C LEU A 350 6.87 14.84 -1.48
N GLU A 351 6.90 15.76 -2.45
CA GLU A 351 6.43 15.52 -3.81
C GLU A 351 7.37 14.60 -4.60
N ARG A 352 8.69 14.77 -4.44
CA ARG A 352 9.69 14.02 -5.23
C ARG A 352 10.06 12.67 -4.63
N GLU A 353 9.97 12.50 -3.31
CA GLU A 353 10.44 11.29 -2.61
C GLU A 353 9.39 10.71 -1.63
N PRO A 354 8.16 10.42 -2.07
CA PRO A 354 7.13 9.81 -1.20
C PRO A 354 7.51 8.39 -0.74
N LEU A 355 8.25 7.65 -1.57
CA LEU A 355 8.69 6.30 -1.26
C LEU A 355 9.80 6.26 -0.20
N GLU A 356 10.64 7.29 -0.12
CA GLU A 356 11.63 7.40 0.95
C GLU A 356 10.94 7.46 2.32
N HIS A 357 9.85 8.22 2.41
CA HIS A 357 9.03 8.35 3.62
C HIS A 357 8.38 7.00 3.98
N LEU A 358 7.89 6.25 3.00
CA LEU A 358 7.33 4.93 3.22
C LEU A 358 8.38 3.95 3.76
N LEU A 359 9.54 3.86 3.12
CA LEU A 359 10.60 2.94 3.54
C LEU A 359 11.08 3.25 4.96
N ARG A 360 11.25 4.53 5.31
CA ARG A 360 11.60 4.96 6.67
C ARG A 360 10.53 4.60 7.68
N ALA A 361 9.25 4.76 7.35
CA ALA A 361 8.16 4.37 8.22
C ALA A 361 8.11 2.84 8.43
N LYS A 362 8.29 2.05 7.35
CA LYS A 362 8.40 0.58 7.41
C LYS A 362 9.59 0.15 8.28
N GLN A 363 10.75 0.80 8.15
CA GLN A 363 11.93 0.52 8.98
C GLN A 363 11.70 0.87 10.46
N ALA A 364 11.16 2.05 10.75
CA ALA A 364 10.98 2.51 12.12
C ALA A 364 9.84 1.79 12.87
N LEU A 365 8.77 1.42 12.16
CA LEU A 365 7.57 0.84 12.77
C LEU A 365 7.45 -0.67 12.53
N GLY A 366 8.25 -1.28 11.64
CA GLY A 366 8.18 -2.70 11.29
C GLY A 366 8.11 -3.65 12.49
N PRO A 367 9.08 -3.60 13.43
CA PRO A 367 9.06 -4.44 14.62
C PRO A 367 7.88 -4.13 15.57
N ARG A 368 7.50 -2.86 15.69
CA ARG A 368 6.44 -2.39 16.61
C ARG A 368 5.04 -2.77 16.14
N LEU A 369 4.85 -2.75 14.83
CA LEU A 369 3.63 -3.13 14.15
C LEU A 369 3.65 -4.60 13.73
N ASP A 370 4.66 -5.41 14.11
CA ASP A 370 4.84 -6.81 13.69
C ASP A 370 4.50 -7.01 12.19
N LEU A 371 5.15 -6.22 11.33
CA LEU A 371 4.97 -6.31 9.87
C LEU A 371 5.60 -7.60 9.31
N PRO A 372 5.17 -8.07 8.12
CA PRO A 372 5.75 -9.26 7.49
C PRO A 372 7.28 -9.14 7.32
N GLU A 373 8.03 -10.21 7.53
CA GLU A 373 9.48 -10.16 7.32
C GLU A 373 9.81 -9.84 5.84
N GLY A 374 10.85 -9.04 5.60
CA GLY A 374 11.21 -8.57 4.25
C GLY A 374 10.44 -7.33 3.79
N THR A 375 9.62 -6.72 4.67
CA THR A 375 8.90 -5.46 4.37
C THR A 375 9.71 -4.21 4.62
N PHE A 376 10.83 -4.31 5.33
CA PHE A 376 11.68 -3.16 5.63
C PHE A 376 13.15 -3.51 5.40
N PHE A 377 13.87 -2.54 4.86
CA PHE A 377 15.31 -2.58 4.63
C PHE A 377 15.97 -1.46 5.45
N ASP A 378 17.25 -1.62 5.75
CA ASP A 378 18.01 -0.57 6.42
C ASP A 378 18.28 0.57 5.43
N VAL A 379 17.68 1.74 5.66
CA VAL A 379 17.85 2.91 4.81
C VAL A 379 18.72 3.93 5.54
N ALA A 380 19.85 4.32 4.93
CA ALA A 380 20.69 5.39 5.45
C ALA A 380 19.93 6.73 5.33
N GLY A 381 19.50 7.28 6.48
CA GLY A 381 18.66 8.48 6.49
C GLY A 381 19.43 9.76 6.13
N ARG A 382 18.84 10.60 5.27
CA ARG A 382 19.10 12.05 5.22
C ARG A 382 18.71 12.70 6.55
N SER A 383 19.48 13.71 6.95
CA SER A 383 19.44 14.39 8.26
C SER A 383 18.17 15.19 8.55
N THR A 384 17.30 15.41 7.55
CA THR A 384 16.11 16.26 7.62
C THR A 384 14.87 15.51 7.12
N SER A 385 14.37 14.55 7.92
CA SER A 385 13.09 13.89 7.64
C SER A 385 11.96 14.51 8.45
N LEU A 386 10.81 14.71 7.80
CA LEU A 386 9.57 15.16 8.43
C LEU A 386 8.94 14.08 9.33
N LEU A 387 9.39 12.82 9.23
CA LEU A 387 8.99 11.71 10.09
C LEU A 387 9.62 11.83 11.49
N THR A 388 9.15 12.82 12.25
CA THR A 388 9.56 12.99 13.63
C THR A 388 9.14 11.79 14.49
N PRO A 389 9.80 11.54 15.64
CA PRO A 389 9.37 10.49 16.57
C PRO A 389 7.89 10.61 16.99
N ARG A 390 7.39 11.85 17.11
CA ARG A 390 5.97 12.11 17.41
C ARG A 390 5.05 11.69 16.26
N ALA A 391 5.43 11.97 15.02
CA ALA A 391 4.67 11.53 13.84
C ALA A 391 4.62 10.00 13.75
N LEU A 392 5.76 9.33 13.98
CA LEU A 392 5.84 7.86 13.97
C LEU A 392 4.97 7.21 15.06
N ILE A 393 4.94 7.77 16.27
CA ILE A 393 4.04 7.31 17.34
C ILE A 393 2.57 7.51 16.96
N ALA A 394 2.23 8.64 16.35
CA ALA A 394 0.86 8.90 15.90
C ALA A 394 0.42 7.91 14.80
N MET A 395 1.29 7.62 13.84
CA MET A 395 1.03 6.61 12.80
C MET A 395 0.85 5.22 13.40
N GLU A 396 1.73 4.79 14.29
CA GLU A 396 1.62 3.50 14.98
C GLU A 396 0.27 3.38 15.70
N GLN A 397 -0.13 4.39 16.46
CA GLN A 397 -1.40 4.42 17.16
C GLN A 397 -2.60 4.42 16.20
N ALA A 398 -2.51 5.10 15.05
CA ALA A 398 -3.55 5.09 14.04
C ALA A 398 -3.70 3.69 13.40
N VAL A 399 -2.59 3.05 13.03
CA VAL A 399 -2.57 1.68 12.47
C VAL A 399 -3.14 0.68 13.48
N LEU A 400 -2.68 0.71 14.74
CA LEU A 400 -3.15 -0.24 15.76
C LEU A 400 -4.61 -0.05 16.12
N ARG A 401 -5.13 1.20 16.09
CA ARG A 401 -6.57 1.45 16.29
C ARG A 401 -7.40 0.88 15.14
N GLN A 402 -7.03 1.19 13.89
CA GLN A 402 -7.73 0.69 12.70
C GLN A 402 -7.65 -0.84 12.60
N ALA A 403 -6.51 -1.45 12.91
CA ALA A 403 -6.34 -2.90 12.89
C ALA A 403 -7.19 -3.64 13.95
N ARG A 404 -7.66 -2.94 15.00
CA ARG A 404 -8.58 -3.48 16.01
C ARG A 404 -10.05 -3.31 15.65
N ASP A 405 -10.36 -2.52 14.61
CA ASP A 405 -11.72 -2.35 14.14
C ASP A 405 -12.18 -3.63 13.40
N PRO A 406 -13.21 -4.34 13.90
CA PRO A 406 -13.70 -5.55 13.27
C PRO A 406 -14.22 -5.34 11.84
N ALA A 407 -14.75 -4.15 11.53
CA ALA A 407 -15.26 -3.84 10.19
C ALA A 407 -14.11 -3.73 9.19
N VAL A 408 -13.07 -2.96 9.54
CA VAL A 408 -11.84 -2.81 8.73
C VAL A 408 -11.15 -4.16 8.53
N TYR A 409 -11.01 -4.93 9.60
CA TYR A 409 -10.39 -6.25 9.51
C TYR A 409 -11.19 -7.20 8.61
N ARG A 410 -12.51 -7.24 8.77
CA ARG A 410 -13.39 -8.07 7.94
C ARG A 410 -13.33 -7.69 6.47
N GLU A 411 -13.45 -6.40 6.16
CA GLU A 411 -13.39 -5.90 4.79
C GLU A 411 -12.07 -6.28 4.12
N PHE A 412 -10.95 -6.07 4.81
CA PHE A 412 -9.62 -6.43 4.33
C PHE A 412 -9.50 -7.92 4.01
N LEU A 413 -9.90 -8.80 4.95
CA LEU A 413 -9.81 -10.25 4.75
C LEU A 413 -10.66 -10.70 3.57
N MET A 414 -11.90 -10.20 3.48
CA MET A 414 -12.78 -10.55 2.37
C MET A 414 -12.24 -10.04 1.03
N GLY A 415 -11.50 -8.92 0.99
CA GLY A 415 -10.81 -8.46 -0.21
C GLY A 415 -9.58 -9.29 -0.60
N HIS A 416 -9.01 -10.07 0.32
CA HIS A 416 -7.71 -10.73 0.11
C HIS A 416 -7.84 -12.16 -0.44
N SER A 417 -7.38 -12.36 -1.68
CA SER A 417 -7.47 -13.66 -2.39
C SER A 417 -6.70 -14.78 -1.69
N THR A 418 -5.46 -14.53 -1.27
CA THR A 418 -4.63 -15.49 -0.51
C THR A 418 -5.29 -15.90 0.81
N TRP A 419 -5.94 -14.95 1.50
CA TRP A 419 -6.68 -15.27 2.72
C TRP A 419 -7.81 -16.27 2.46
N ARG A 420 -8.64 -16.00 1.44
CA ARG A 420 -9.73 -16.91 1.03
C ARG A 420 -9.20 -18.30 0.67
N ALA A 421 -8.18 -18.37 -0.19
CA ALA A 421 -7.60 -19.64 -0.60
C ALA A 421 -6.97 -20.42 0.56
N GLY A 422 -6.31 -19.73 1.50
CA GLY A 422 -5.75 -20.37 2.69
C GLY A 422 -6.84 -20.85 3.66
N MET A 423 -7.94 -20.12 3.85
CA MET A 423 -9.09 -20.60 4.63
C MET A 423 -9.71 -21.86 4.01
N GLN A 424 -9.82 -21.91 2.69
CA GLN A 424 -10.26 -23.12 1.98
C GLN A 424 -9.32 -24.31 2.22
N ALA A 425 -8.00 -24.06 2.23
CA ALA A 425 -7.00 -25.08 2.49
C ALA A 425 -6.97 -25.54 3.97
N LEU A 426 -7.29 -24.65 4.93
CA LEU A 426 -7.39 -24.97 6.35
C LEU A 426 -8.65 -25.78 6.70
N HIS A 427 -9.74 -25.58 5.96
CA HIS A 427 -11.06 -26.17 6.22
C HIS A 427 -11.56 -27.01 5.03
N PRO A 428 -10.80 -28.03 4.58
CA PRO A 428 -11.09 -28.72 3.34
C PRO A 428 -12.43 -29.46 3.36
N ARG A 429 -12.88 -29.94 4.52
CA ARG A 429 -14.14 -30.70 4.62
C ARG A 429 -15.35 -29.79 4.38
N GLU A 430 -15.34 -28.63 5.02
CA GLU A 430 -16.42 -27.64 4.95
C GLU A 430 -16.54 -27.06 3.54
N PHE A 431 -15.42 -26.73 2.90
CA PHE A 431 -15.42 -26.22 1.54
C PHE A 431 -15.69 -27.30 0.48
N GLN A 432 -15.25 -28.54 0.68
CA GLN A 432 -15.64 -29.65 -0.21
C GLN A 432 -17.15 -29.86 -0.22
N GLU A 433 -17.81 -29.82 0.94
CA GLU A 433 -19.27 -29.92 1.00
C GLU A 433 -19.94 -28.71 0.34
N HIS A 434 -19.43 -27.50 0.57
CA HIS A 434 -19.93 -26.30 -0.09
C HIS A 434 -19.85 -26.41 -1.62
N PHE A 435 -18.70 -26.83 -2.17
CA PHE A 435 -18.54 -27.02 -3.61
C PHE A 435 -19.41 -28.17 -4.14
N ARG A 436 -19.53 -29.27 -3.41
CA ARG A 436 -20.44 -30.37 -3.78
C ARG A 436 -21.89 -29.91 -3.89
N LEU A 437 -22.35 -29.06 -2.97
CA LEU A 437 -23.71 -28.50 -3.01
C LEU A 437 -23.89 -27.51 -4.16
N ARG A 438 -22.87 -26.68 -4.44
CA ARG A 438 -22.86 -25.77 -5.58
C ARG A 438 -22.92 -26.52 -6.90
N ASP A 439 -22.07 -27.53 -7.07
CA ASP A 439 -21.97 -28.30 -8.31
C ASP A 439 -23.23 -29.15 -8.56
N ALA A 440 -24.02 -29.42 -7.51
CA ALA A 440 -25.31 -30.10 -7.61
C ALA A 440 -26.50 -29.13 -7.80
N ASP A 441 -26.26 -27.82 -7.93
CA ASP A 441 -27.32 -26.85 -8.24
C ASP A 441 -27.86 -27.12 -9.66
N PRO A 442 -29.17 -27.39 -9.81
CA PRO A 442 -29.77 -27.70 -11.11
C PRO A 442 -29.56 -26.61 -12.17
N PHE A 443 -29.24 -25.38 -11.77
CA PHE A 443 -28.91 -24.32 -12.70
C PHE A 443 -27.68 -24.65 -13.57
N PHE A 444 -26.66 -25.31 -13.01
CA PHE A 444 -25.43 -25.62 -13.77
C PHE A 444 -25.58 -26.80 -14.73
N ASP A 445 -26.64 -27.60 -14.57
CA ASP A 445 -27.03 -28.66 -15.50
C ASP A 445 -28.01 -28.17 -16.59
N ALA A 446 -28.47 -26.92 -16.51
CA ALA A 446 -29.44 -26.38 -17.46
C ALA A 446 -28.77 -25.93 -18.77
N ASP A 447 -29.34 -26.36 -19.90
CA ASP A 447 -28.90 -25.93 -21.22
C ASP A 447 -29.01 -24.40 -21.40
N ILE A 448 -28.05 -23.83 -22.12
CA ILE A 448 -28.08 -22.42 -22.50
C ILE A 448 -29.12 -22.25 -23.61
N PRO A 449 -30.14 -21.38 -23.45
CA PRO A 449 -31.14 -21.15 -24.49
C PRO A 449 -30.53 -20.61 -25.79
N GLU A 450 -31.16 -20.91 -26.94
CA GLU A 450 -30.67 -20.43 -28.24
C GLU A 450 -31.17 -19.00 -28.58
N GLY A 451 -32.30 -18.57 -28.01
CA GLY A 451 -32.88 -17.25 -28.26
C GLY A 451 -32.19 -16.12 -27.51
N LEU A 452 -31.95 -14.97 -28.16
CA LEU A 452 -31.27 -13.82 -27.56
C LEU A 452 -31.96 -13.27 -26.30
N GLU A 453 -33.30 -13.21 -26.29
CA GLU A 453 -34.08 -12.74 -25.13
C GLU A 453 -33.99 -13.76 -23.97
N GLU A 454 -34.07 -15.05 -24.29
CA GLU A 454 -33.94 -16.14 -23.34
C GLU A 454 -32.50 -16.26 -22.78
N GLN A 455 -31.49 -15.91 -23.57
CA GLN A 455 -30.09 -15.81 -23.15
C GLN A 455 -29.87 -14.65 -22.19
N ALA A 456 -30.51 -13.50 -22.41
CA ALA A 456 -30.44 -12.37 -21.49
C ALA A 456 -31.06 -12.75 -20.13
N ASP A 457 -32.21 -13.43 -20.14
CA ASP A 457 -32.85 -13.95 -18.94
C ASP A 457 -32.00 -15.04 -18.25
N TYR A 458 -31.40 -15.95 -19.02
CA TYR A 458 -30.46 -16.94 -18.50
C TYR A 458 -29.25 -16.27 -17.83
N ALA A 459 -28.65 -15.26 -18.46
CA ALA A 459 -27.53 -14.52 -17.90
C ALA A 459 -27.90 -13.73 -16.63
N ALA A 460 -29.12 -13.20 -16.55
CA ALA A 460 -29.63 -12.57 -15.33
C ALA A 460 -29.75 -13.60 -14.20
N ARG A 461 -30.32 -14.79 -14.47
CA ARG A 461 -30.40 -15.88 -13.49
C ARG A 461 -29.02 -16.40 -13.10
N ALA A 462 -28.09 -16.56 -14.05
CA ALA A 462 -26.72 -16.98 -13.80
C ALA A 462 -26.04 -16.08 -12.76
N ARG A 463 -26.12 -14.75 -12.96
CA ARG A 463 -25.59 -13.77 -12.01
C ARG A 463 -26.22 -13.87 -10.62
N GLN A 464 -27.52 -14.15 -10.54
CA GLN A 464 -28.21 -14.34 -9.25
C GLN A 464 -27.76 -15.61 -8.53
N VAL A 465 -27.61 -16.71 -9.26
CA VAL A 465 -27.12 -18.00 -8.73
C VAL A 465 -25.65 -17.88 -8.28
N GLU A 466 -24.79 -17.28 -9.10
CA GLU A 466 -23.40 -17.00 -8.74
C GLU A 466 -23.31 -16.11 -7.50
N ALA A 467 -24.09 -15.02 -7.43
CA ALA A 467 -24.13 -14.16 -6.27
C ALA A 467 -24.66 -14.88 -5.02
N HIS A 468 -25.62 -15.80 -5.16
CA HIS A 468 -26.09 -16.64 -4.06
C HIS A 468 -24.96 -17.51 -3.49
N TRP A 469 -24.28 -18.26 -4.36
CA TRP A 469 -23.17 -19.14 -3.95
C TRP A 469 -22.00 -18.35 -3.37
N ARG A 470 -21.68 -17.19 -3.94
CA ARG A 470 -20.63 -16.31 -3.42
C ARG A 470 -20.96 -15.79 -2.02
N ARG A 471 -22.20 -15.37 -1.76
CA ARG A 471 -22.62 -14.96 -0.41
C ARG A 471 -22.61 -16.12 0.58
N ALA A 472 -22.91 -17.34 0.13
CA ALA A 472 -22.84 -18.53 0.96
C ALA A 472 -21.39 -18.88 1.34
N GLU A 473 -20.47 -18.81 0.37
CA GLU A 473 -19.03 -18.95 0.60
C GLU A 473 -18.51 -17.89 1.59
N ASP A 474 -18.91 -16.63 1.42
CA ASP A 474 -18.50 -15.52 2.30
C ASP A 474 -18.98 -15.71 3.73
N ARG A 475 -20.21 -16.19 3.92
CA ARG A 475 -20.72 -16.54 5.24
C ARG A 475 -19.92 -17.68 5.87
N LEU A 476 -19.58 -18.71 5.10
CA LEU A 476 -18.78 -19.84 5.57
C LEU A 476 -17.37 -19.37 5.99
N LEU A 477 -16.72 -18.56 5.17
CA LEU A 477 -15.42 -17.95 5.46
C LEU A 477 -15.44 -17.18 6.79
N LEU A 478 -16.44 -16.32 6.99
CA LEU A 478 -16.57 -15.52 8.20
C LEU A 478 -16.86 -16.36 9.44
N GLN A 479 -17.70 -17.39 9.31
CA GLN A 479 -18.00 -18.31 10.39
C GLN A 479 -16.74 -19.07 10.84
N LEU A 480 -15.99 -19.63 9.88
CA LEU A 480 -14.76 -20.37 10.15
C LEU A 480 -13.65 -19.47 10.72
N ALA A 481 -13.63 -18.19 10.32
CA ALA A 481 -12.71 -17.20 10.86
C ALA A 481 -13.10 -16.67 12.25
N GLY A 482 -14.26 -17.05 12.79
CA GLY A 482 -14.79 -16.50 14.04
C GLY A 482 -15.21 -15.03 13.96
N LEU A 483 -15.51 -14.54 12.75
CA LEU A 483 -15.90 -13.16 12.44
C LEU A 483 -17.38 -13.03 12.02
N ALA A 484 -18.16 -14.09 12.23
CA ALA A 484 -19.59 -14.04 11.96
C ALA A 484 -20.24 -12.94 12.83
N PRO A 485 -21.10 -12.09 12.26
CA PRO A 485 -21.89 -11.16 13.07
C PRO A 485 -22.72 -11.98 14.06
N PRO A 486 -22.90 -11.50 15.31
CA PRO A 486 -23.78 -12.16 16.25
C PRO A 486 -25.17 -12.31 15.62
N GLU A 487 -25.73 -13.52 15.64
CA GLU A 487 -27.10 -13.71 15.16
C GLU A 487 -28.02 -12.75 15.93
N PRO A 488 -28.96 -12.06 15.25
CA PRO A 488 -29.98 -11.31 15.96
C PRO A 488 -30.72 -12.31 16.84
N GLN A 489 -30.58 -12.16 18.16
CA GLN A 489 -31.34 -12.94 19.11
C GLN A 489 -32.82 -12.79 18.72
N ALA A 490 -33.45 -13.90 18.34
CA ALA A 490 -34.88 -13.95 18.10
C ALA A 490 -35.60 -13.65 19.42
N GLY A 491 -35.79 -12.36 19.69
CA GLY A 491 -36.42 -11.84 20.89
C GLY A 491 -37.93 -12.04 20.82
N ALA A 492 -38.36 -13.13 21.46
CA ALA A 492 -39.65 -13.36 22.08
C ALA A 492 -40.91 -13.16 21.21
N SER A 493 -41.46 -14.30 20.75
CA SER A 493 -42.90 -14.43 20.53
C SER A 493 -43.66 -13.86 21.73
N PRO A 494 -44.68 -12.99 21.53
CA PRO A 494 -45.51 -12.53 22.63
C PRO A 494 -46.31 -13.74 23.14
N SER A 495 -45.88 -14.29 24.27
CA SER A 495 -46.69 -15.24 25.03
C SER A 495 -47.87 -14.46 25.61
N GLY A 496 -49.08 -14.89 25.25
CA GLY A 496 -50.31 -14.18 25.59
C GLY A 496 -50.56 -14.04 27.09
N ALA A 497 -51.18 -12.91 27.44
CA ALA A 497 -52.18 -12.75 28.49
C ALA A 497 -53.03 -11.52 28.14
#